data_AF-A0A0K8R9I8-F1
#
_entry.id   AF-A0A0K8R9I8-F1
#
_cell.length_a   1.000
_cell.length_b   1.000
_cell.length_c   1.000
_cell.angle_alpha   90.00
_cell.angle_beta   90.00
_cell.angle_gamma   90.00
#
_symmetry.space_group_name_H-M   'P 1'
#
loop_
_entity.id
_entity.type
_entity.pdbx_description
1 polymer ?
#
loop_
_entity_poly.entity_id
_entity_poly.type
_entity_poly.pdbx_seq_one_letter_code
_entity_poly.pdbx_strand_id
1 'polypeptide(L)'
;MKAFIAALQITLLAFCFATVEGLKKFYLNKNSDEKTITIAFALAGFPRDQVNLNSEVGEWVQGASEEAQKLLSKHLSMKIKLDITDILSAPQKLSDEITYRTRGGQMHGRWIVNATKDAFKNSFNPDIIRVVTKFKFYYNRKTNELGYSYDKTLCEDMVPILLTYNFDTEDDTPEAGKLLSNLIKKV
;
A
#
# COMPACT_ATOMS: atom_id res chain seq x y z
N MET A 1 64.82 -6.12 25.96
CA MET A 1 63.57 -5.37 26.17
C MET A 1 62.76 -5.43 24.88
N LYS A 2 61.56 -6.05 24.98
CA LYS A 2 60.37 -5.99 24.12
C LYS A 2 60.56 -5.62 22.63
N ALA A 3 60.42 -6.61 21.75
CA ALA A 3 59.93 -6.39 20.39
C ALA A 3 58.66 -7.23 20.22
N PHE A 4 57.55 -6.53 20.03
CA PHE A 4 56.18 -7.02 20.02
C PHE A 4 55.91 -7.92 18.80
N ILE A 5 55.42 -9.14 19.05
CA ILE A 5 54.73 -9.93 18.02
C ILE A 5 53.32 -9.34 17.89
N ALA A 6 53.13 -8.47 16.90
CA ALA A 6 51.81 -7.97 16.55
C ALA A 6 51.06 -9.06 15.79
N ALA A 7 50.13 -9.73 16.44
CA ALA A 7 49.18 -10.63 15.80
C ALA A 7 48.22 -9.78 14.93
N LEU A 8 48.40 -9.83 13.61
CA LEU A 8 47.47 -9.24 12.65
C LEU A 8 46.20 -10.10 12.60
N GLN A 9 45.21 -9.79 13.43
CA GLN A 9 43.88 -10.38 13.31
C GLN A 9 43.18 -9.76 12.10
N ILE A 10 43.13 -10.52 11.01
CA ILE A 10 42.27 -10.23 9.87
C ILE A 10 40.86 -10.63 10.28
N THR A 11 40.10 -9.69 10.82
CA THR A 11 38.65 -9.83 10.95
C THR A 11 38.05 -9.85 9.55
N LEU A 12 37.74 -11.06 9.07
CA LEU A 12 36.85 -11.28 7.94
C LEU A 12 35.47 -10.69 8.28
N LEU A 13 35.27 -9.42 7.96
CA LEU A 13 33.94 -8.84 7.80
C LEU A 13 33.31 -9.53 6.59
N ALA A 14 32.66 -10.66 6.86
CA ALA A 14 31.66 -11.23 5.96
C ALA A 14 30.56 -10.17 5.83
N PHE A 15 30.69 -9.30 4.83
CA PHE A 15 29.56 -8.56 4.31
C PHE A 15 28.58 -9.60 3.78
N CYS A 16 27.66 -10.03 4.64
CA CYS A 16 26.38 -10.53 4.21
C CYS A 16 25.75 -9.38 3.43
N PHE A 17 25.96 -9.37 2.12
CA PHE A 17 24.95 -8.87 1.22
C PHE A 17 23.74 -9.75 1.52
N ALA A 18 22.88 -9.28 2.44
CA ALA A 18 21.50 -9.67 2.44
C ALA A 18 21.00 -9.27 1.05
N THR A 19 21.00 -10.26 0.16
CA THR A 19 20.29 -10.18 -1.10
C THR A 19 18.91 -9.65 -0.74
N VAL A 20 18.59 -8.43 -1.20
CA VAL A 20 17.24 -7.87 -1.10
C VAL A 20 16.31 -9.00 -1.52
N GLU A 21 15.53 -9.49 -0.56
CA GLU A 21 14.66 -10.64 -0.76
C GLU A 21 13.94 -10.47 -2.08
N GLY A 22 14.18 -11.43 -2.97
CA GLY A 22 13.80 -11.34 -4.37
C GLY A 22 12.34 -10.92 -4.50
N LEU A 23 12.10 -9.90 -5.32
CA LEU A 23 10.80 -9.41 -5.76
C LEU A 23 9.74 -10.53 -5.70
N LYS A 24 8.89 -10.50 -4.68
CA LYS A 24 7.87 -11.52 -4.45
C LYS A 24 6.87 -11.42 -5.61
N LYS A 25 6.95 -12.38 -6.55
CA LYS A 25 6.01 -12.48 -7.68
C LYS A 25 4.78 -13.25 -7.23
N PHE A 26 3.61 -12.64 -7.35
CA PHE A 26 2.32 -13.28 -7.06
C PHE A 26 1.74 -13.89 -8.34
N TYR A 27 1.21 -15.11 -8.25
CA TYR A 27 0.73 -15.90 -9.40
C TYR A 27 -0.77 -15.67 -9.68
N LEU A 28 -1.15 -15.62 -10.96
CA LEU A 28 -2.53 -15.39 -11.42
C LEU A 28 -3.50 -16.55 -11.08
N ASN A 29 -4.70 -16.22 -10.56
CA ASN A 29 -5.73 -17.16 -10.08
C ASN A 29 -6.62 -17.78 -11.16
N LYS A 30 -6.04 -18.29 -12.25
CA LYS A 30 -6.83 -18.74 -13.42
C LYS A 30 -7.79 -19.91 -13.15
N ASN A 31 -7.52 -20.78 -12.16
CA ASN A 31 -8.31 -22.02 -11.92
C ASN A 31 -8.76 -22.25 -10.46
N SER A 32 -8.72 -21.24 -9.59
CA SER A 32 -9.15 -21.39 -8.19
C SER A 32 -10.64 -21.03 -8.00
N ASP A 33 -11.35 -21.81 -7.16
CA ASP A 33 -12.71 -21.52 -6.69
C ASP A 33 -12.77 -20.26 -5.81
N GLU A 34 -11.64 -19.91 -5.20
CA GLU A 34 -11.43 -18.65 -4.48
C GLU A 34 -10.48 -17.75 -5.29
N LYS A 35 -10.93 -16.54 -5.61
CA LYS A 35 -10.09 -15.53 -6.27
C LYS A 35 -9.40 -14.68 -5.22
N THR A 36 -8.10 -14.89 -5.06
CA THR A 36 -7.26 -14.05 -4.21
C THR A 36 -6.84 -12.79 -4.96
N ILE A 37 -6.93 -11.64 -4.30
CA ILE A 37 -6.38 -10.37 -4.76
C ILE A 37 -5.40 -9.93 -3.67
N THR A 38 -4.13 -9.85 -4.04
CA THR A 38 -3.08 -9.39 -3.14
C THR A 38 -3.12 -7.88 -3.02
N ILE A 39 -3.11 -7.38 -1.78
CA ILE A 39 -3.11 -5.95 -1.49
C ILE A 39 -1.94 -5.61 -0.58
N ALA A 40 -1.27 -4.50 -0.87
CA ALA A 40 -0.27 -3.92 0.03
C ALA A 40 -0.66 -2.49 0.40
N PHE A 41 -0.27 -2.03 1.59
CA PHE A 41 -0.58 -0.69 2.09
C PHE A 41 0.68 0.14 2.27
N ALA A 42 0.75 1.26 1.55
CA ALA A 42 1.78 2.28 1.69
C ALA A 42 1.22 3.46 2.51
N LEU A 43 1.68 3.60 3.75
CA LEU A 43 1.23 4.65 4.66
C LEU A 43 2.07 5.92 4.46
N ALA A 44 1.44 7.01 4.00
CA ALA A 44 2.08 8.30 3.76
C ALA A 44 1.70 9.33 4.82
N GLY A 45 2.70 9.85 5.54
CA GLY A 45 2.52 10.84 6.61
C GLY A 45 2.15 10.24 7.98
N PHE A 46 2.47 8.97 8.20
CA PHE A 46 2.25 8.27 9.46
C PHE A 46 3.56 8.03 10.20
N PRO A 47 3.56 8.07 11.55
CA PRO A 47 4.71 7.71 12.34
C PRO A 47 4.98 6.20 12.24
N ARG A 48 6.22 5.78 12.51
CA ARG A 48 6.70 4.40 12.26
C ARG A 48 5.95 3.34 13.07
N ASP A 49 5.50 3.67 14.26
CA ASP A 49 4.70 2.82 15.16
C ASP A 49 3.30 2.52 14.61
N GLN A 50 2.81 3.31 13.63
CA GLN A 50 1.55 3.06 12.92
C GLN A 50 1.74 2.19 11.66
N VAL A 51 2.97 1.82 11.32
CA VAL A 51 3.31 1.05 10.11
C VAL A 51 3.44 -0.43 10.44
N ASN A 52 2.37 -1.01 10.97
CA ASN A 52 2.24 -2.44 11.22
C ASN A 52 0.76 -2.78 11.42
N LEU A 53 0.40 -4.06 11.25
CA LEU A 53 -0.99 -4.50 11.32
C LEU A 53 -1.60 -4.44 12.73
N ASN A 54 -0.78 -4.39 13.78
CA ASN A 54 -1.25 -4.31 15.18
C ASN A 54 -1.36 -2.87 15.69
N SER A 55 -1.24 -1.88 14.81
CA SER A 55 -1.43 -0.48 15.13
C SER A 55 -2.86 -0.05 14.84
N GLU A 56 -3.27 1.14 15.29
CA GLU A 56 -4.60 1.69 15.01
C GLU A 56 -4.89 1.76 13.50
N VAL A 57 -3.95 2.27 12.71
CA VAL A 57 -4.08 2.30 11.24
C VAL A 57 -4.05 0.89 10.65
N GLY A 58 -3.26 -0.01 11.26
CA GLY A 58 -3.18 -1.43 10.90
C GLY A 58 -4.51 -2.17 11.05
N GLU A 59 -5.12 -2.09 12.23
CA GLU A 59 -6.42 -2.68 12.54
C GLU A 59 -7.51 -2.09 11.64
N TRP A 60 -7.45 -0.78 11.38
CA TRP A 60 -8.36 -0.12 10.46
C TRP A 60 -8.24 -0.64 9.01
N VAL A 61 -7.02 -0.76 8.45
CA VAL A 61 -6.87 -1.31 7.09
C VAL A 61 -7.28 -2.78 7.01
N GLN A 62 -7.07 -3.56 8.09
CA GLN A 62 -7.54 -4.93 8.18
C GLN A 62 -9.06 -5.00 8.12
N GLY A 63 -9.75 -4.29 9.01
CA GLY A 63 -11.20 -4.30 9.04
C GLY A 63 -11.84 -3.75 7.76
N ALA A 64 -11.25 -2.70 7.15
CA ALA A 64 -11.72 -2.17 5.88
C ALA A 64 -11.56 -3.20 4.75
N SER A 65 -10.48 -3.99 4.78
CA SER A 65 -10.24 -5.07 3.81
C SER A 65 -11.22 -6.22 4.01
N GLU A 66 -11.49 -6.63 5.25
CA GLU A 66 -12.46 -7.68 5.56
C GLU A 66 -13.88 -7.31 5.09
N GLU A 67 -14.30 -6.07 5.34
CA GLU A 67 -15.61 -5.60 4.89
C GLU A 67 -15.67 -5.49 3.36
N ALA A 68 -14.62 -4.95 2.73
CA ALA A 68 -14.54 -4.89 1.28
C ALA A 68 -14.60 -6.28 0.64
N GLN A 69 -13.91 -7.27 1.23
CA GLN A 69 -13.93 -8.67 0.79
C GLN A 69 -15.35 -9.25 0.83
N LYS A 70 -16.09 -9.05 1.94
CA LYS A 70 -17.48 -9.51 2.07
C LYS A 70 -18.37 -8.89 0.98
N LEU A 71 -18.25 -7.57 0.78
CA LEU A 71 -19.04 -6.84 -0.21
C LEU A 71 -18.70 -7.23 -1.66
N LEU A 72 -17.42 -7.45 -1.96
CA LEU A 72 -16.97 -7.92 -3.28
C LEU A 72 -17.46 -9.34 -3.55
N SER A 73 -17.30 -10.25 -2.58
CA SER A 73 -17.74 -11.64 -2.71
C SER A 73 -19.24 -11.73 -2.97
N LYS A 74 -20.03 -10.96 -2.22
CA LYS A 74 -21.48 -10.87 -2.42
C LYS A 74 -21.85 -10.30 -3.79
N HIS A 75 -21.20 -9.21 -4.18
CA HIS A 75 -21.50 -8.54 -5.45
C HIS A 75 -21.17 -9.40 -6.67
N LEU A 76 -20.03 -10.10 -6.64
CA LEU A 76 -19.56 -10.92 -7.75
C LEU A 76 -20.09 -12.36 -7.70
N SER A 77 -20.85 -12.72 -6.66
CA SER A 77 -21.36 -14.07 -6.40
C SER A 77 -20.25 -15.14 -6.45
N MET A 78 -19.07 -14.81 -5.93
CA MET A 78 -17.90 -15.70 -5.88
C MET A 78 -17.09 -15.46 -4.61
N LYS A 79 -16.26 -16.43 -4.23
CA LYS A 79 -15.35 -16.27 -3.08
C LYS A 79 -14.19 -15.37 -3.49
N ILE A 80 -14.14 -14.16 -2.94
CA ILE A 80 -12.99 -13.26 -3.06
C ILE A 80 -12.22 -13.31 -1.74
N LYS A 81 -10.89 -13.38 -1.83
CA LYS A 81 -9.99 -13.17 -0.69
C LYS A 81 -9.13 -11.92 -0.97
N LEU A 82 -9.19 -10.93 -0.08
CA LEU A 82 -8.26 -9.81 -0.10
C LEU A 82 -7.09 -10.16 0.84
N ASP A 83 -5.96 -10.54 0.25
CA ASP A 83 -4.79 -11.01 1.00
C ASP A 83 -3.84 -9.84 1.24
N ILE A 84 -3.78 -9.36 2.49
CA ILE A 84 -2.87 -8.28 2.87
C ILE A 84 -1.46 -8.84 2.91
N THR A 85 -0.65 -8.44 1.94
CA THR A 85 0.72 -8.92 1.76
C THR A 85 1.72 -8.12 2.59
N ASP A 86 1.54 -6.80 2.63
CA ASP A 86 2.48 -5.89 3.28
C ASP A 86 1.78 -4.61 3.79
N ILE A 87 2.31 -4.06 4.88
CA ILE A 87 2.06 -2.69 5.34
C ILE A 87 3.41 -2.01 5.57
N LEU A 88 3.63 -0.88 4.91
CA LEU A 88 4.94 -0.23 4.84
C LEU A 88 4.81 1.30 4.81
N SER A 89 5.89 1.98 5.16
CA SER A 89 5.98 3.43 5.00
C SER A 89 6.08 3.75 3.52
N ALA A 90 5.29 4.70 3.05
CA ALA A 90 5.38 5.17 1.67
C ALA A 90 6.83 5.61 1.37
N PRO A 91 7.43 5.18 0.23
CA PRO A 91 8.78 5.57 -0.16
C PRO A 91 8.94 7.08 -0.10
N GLN A 92 10.13 7.55 0.31
CA GLN A 92 10.38 8.98 0.51
C GLN A 92 9.97 9.82 -0.72
N LYS A 93 10.33 9.35 -1.93
CA LYS A 93 9.95 10.02 -3.18
C LYS A 93 8.43 10.19 -3.34
N LEU A 94 7.64 9.18 -2.97
CA LEU A 94 6.18 9.28 -3.01
C LEU A 94 5.66 10.24 -1.93
N SER A 95 6.23 10.17 -0.72
CA SER A 95 5.90 11.09 0.37
C SER A 95 6.20 12.55 0.03
N ASP A 96 7.29 12.82 -0.68
CA ASP A 96 7.68 14.14 -1.15
C ASP A 96 6.70 14.67 -2.22
N GLU A 97 6.31 13.83 -3.18
CA GLU A 97 5.30 14.18 -4.19
C GLU A 97 3.93 14.48 -3.54
N ILE A 98 3.51 13.67 -2.56
CA ILE A 98 2.29 13.91 -1.79
C ILE A 98 2.37 15.27 -1.08
N THR A 99 3.45 15.54 -0.36
CA THR A 99 3.65 16.80 0.36
C THR A 99 3.64 18.00 -0.60
N TYR A 100 4.41 17.94 -1.69
CA TYR A 100 4.56 19.03 -2.64
C TYR A 100 3.24 19.40 -3.34
N ARG A 101 2.42 18.38 -3.66
CA ARG A 101 1.17 18.54 -4.41
C ARG A 101 -0.05 18.77 -3.54
N THR A 102 0.07 18.59 -2.23
CA THR A 102 -1.04 18.85 -1.31
C THR A 102 -1.24 20.35 -1.16
N ARG A 103 -2.43 20.83 -1.51
CA ARG A 103 -2.86 22.23 -1.35
C ARG A 103 -4.23 22.25 -0.72
N GLY A 104 -4.42 23.04 0.35
CA GLY A 104 -5.69 23.11 1.07
C GLY A 104 -6.17 21.77 1.63
N GLY A 105 -5.24 20.88 2.01
CA GLY A 105 -5.55 19.54 2.53
C GLY A 105 -5.99 18.52 1.49
N GLN A 106 -5.85 18.81 0.20
CA GLN A 106 -6.19 17.90 -0.89
C GLN A 106 -5.09 17.76 -1.94
N MET A 107 -5.06 16.63 -2.63
CA MET A 107 -4.10 16.36 -3.71
C MET A 107 -4.80 15.85 -4.99
N HIS A 108 -4.19 16.11 -6.14
CA HIS A 108 -4.75 15.67 -7.41
C HIS A 108 -4.61 14.16 -7.58
N GLY A 109 -5.71 13.41 -7.52
CA GLY A 109 -5.71 11.94 -7.45
C GLY A 109 -4.90 11.28 -8.57
N ARG A 110 -5.10 11.69 -9.82
CA ARG A 110 -4.38 11.10 -10.98
C ARG A 110 -2.85 11.24 -10.89
N TRP A 111 -2.36 12.37 -10.38
CA TRP A 111 -0.93 12.60 -10.29
C TRP A 111 -0.31 11.70 -9.24
N ILE A 112 -1.00 11.49 -8.13
CA ILE A 112 -0.51 10.66 -7.04
C ILE A 112 -0.55 9.18 -7.42
N VAL A 113 -1.59 8.72 -8.14
CA VAL A 113 -1.59 7.36 -8.71
C VAL A 113 -0.37 7.14 -9.62
N ASN A 114 -0.05 8.09 -10.51
CA ASN A 114 1.13 7.98 -11.37
C ASN A 114 2.44 7.96 -10.56
N ALA A 115 2.57 8.84 -9.57
CA ALA A 115 3.72 8.88 -8.67
C ALA A 115 3.86 7.56 -7.89
N THR A 116 2.75 6.93 -7.51
CA THR A 116 2.76 5.61 -6.86
C THR A 116 3.28 4.55 -7.82
N LYS A 117 2.80 4.48 -9.07
CA LYS A 117 3.35 3.54 -10.06
C LYS A 117 4.86 3.71 -10.22
N ASP A 118 5.31 4.95 -10.39
CA ASP A 118 6.74 5.24 -10.55
C ASP A 118 7.57 4.85 -9.32
N ALA A 119 7.01 5.02 -8.11
CA ALA A 119 7.68 4.65 -6.87
C ALA A 119 7.83 3.14 -6.68
N PHE A 120 6.89 2.34 -7.22
CA PHE A 120 6.84 0.89 -7.02
C PHE A 120 7.13 0.05 -8.27
N LYS A 121 7.38 0.67 -9.43
CA LYS A 121 7.61 0.01 -10.73
C LYS A 121 8.66 -1.13 -10.70
N ASN A 122 9.69 -1.01 -9.85
CA ASN A 122 10.76 -2.00 -9.72
C ASN A 122 10.79 -2.63 -8.31
N SER A 123 9.65 -2.65 -7.62
CA SER A 123 9.48 -3.20 -6.26
C SER A 123 8.59 -4.45 -6.29
N PHE A 124 8.20 -4.96 -5.11
CA PHE A 124 7.22 -6.04 -5.01
C PHE A 124 5.91 -5.63 -5.70
N ASN A 125 5.22 -6.60 -6.32
CA ASN A 125 4.16 -6.34 -7.30
C ASN A 125 2.84 -6.98 -6.85
N PRO A 126 2.16 -6.45 -5.82
CA PRO A 126 0.83 -6.89 -5.45
C PRO A 126 -0.15 -6.55 -6.57
N ASP A 127 -1.32 -7.22 -6.61
CA ASP A 127 -2.38 -6.87 -7.55
C ASP A 127 -2.84 -5.43 -7.34
N ILE A 128 -2.91 -5.00 -6.07
CA ILE A 128 -3.28 -3.65 -5.66
C ILE A 128 -2.25 -3.09 -4.69
N ILE A 129 -1.77 -1.88 -4.93
CA ILE A 129 -1.10 -1.08 -3.89
C ILE A 129 -2.00 0.05 -3.43
N ARG A 130 -2.20 0.15 -2.13
CA ARG A 130 -3.06 1.16 -1.54
C ARG A 130 -2.24 2.21 -0.81
N VAL A 131 -2.32 3.45 -1.26
CA VAL A 131 -1.73 4.58 -0.55
C VAL A 131 -2.75 5.12 0.44
N VAL A 132 -2.41 5.04 1.72
CA VAL A 132 -3.22 5.62 2.81
C VAL A 132 -2.56 6.92 3.24
N THR A 133 -3.34 7.98 3.37
CA THR A 133 -2.85 9.32 3.76
C THR A 133 -3.92 10.09 4.53
N LYS A 134 -3.55 11.15 5.27
CA LYS A 134 -4.51 12.01 5.99
C LYS A 134 -5.23 13.04 5.12
N PHE A 135 -4.85 13.11 3.85
CA PHE A 135 -5.31 14.14 2.91
C PHE A 135 -6.40 13.61 1.98
N LYS A 136 -7.27 14.51 1.51
CA LYS A 136 -8.33 14.18 0.56
C LYS A 136 -7.84 14.28 -0.88
N PHE A 137 -8.67 13.85 -1.82
CA PHE A 137 -8.36 13.88 -3.24
C PHE A 137 -9.29 14.80 -4.01
N TYR A 138 -8.78 15.33 -5.11
CA TYR A 138 -9.59 15.95 -6.14
C TYR A 138 -9.23 15.42 -7.51
N TYR A 139 -10.20 15.44 -8.42
CA TYR A 139 -10.01 15.18 -9.84
C TYR A 139 -11.08 15.90 -10.66
N ASN A 140 -10.66 16.67 -11.65
CA ASN A 140 -11.54 17.57 -12.39
C ASN A 140 -12.34 18.48 -11.44
N ARG A 141 -13.68 18.39 -11.47
CA ARG A 141 -14.59 19.18 -10.61
C ARG A 141 -14.92 18.53 -9.27
N LYS A 142 -14.48 17.29 -9.04
CA LYS A 142 -14.73 16.56 -7.78
C LYS A 142 -13.63 16.90 -6.79
N THR A 143 -14.01 17.36 -5.60
CA THR A 143 -13.11 17.76 -4.50
C THR A 143 -13.54 17.06 -3.22
N ASN A 144 -12.68 17.05 -2.20
CA ASN A 144 -12.93 16.38 -0.91
C ASN A 144 -13.22 14.88 -1.02
N GLU A 145 -12.78 14.21 -2.08
CA GLU A 145 -12.97 12.77 -2.24
C GLU A 145 -12.10 12.03 -1.23
N LEU A 146 -12.65 11.01 -0.58
CA LEU A 146 -11.93 10.19 0.40
C LEU A 146 -11.16 9.04 -0.23
N GLY A 147 -11.36 8.78 -1.53
CA GLY A 147 -10.62 7.77 -2.23
C GLY A 147 -10.59 8.02 -3.73
N TYR A 148 -9.58 7.48 -4.38
CA TYR A 148 -9.39 7.67 -5.81
C TYR A 148 -8.69 6.46 -6.44
N SER A 149 -9.22 6.01 -7.57
CA SER A 149 -8.58 5.04 -8.46
C SER A 149 -8.92 5.42 -9.89
N TYR A 150 -8.04 5.10 -10.84
CA TYR A 150 -8.30 5.37 -12.26
C TYR A 150 -7.86 4.25 -13.20
N ASP A 151 -6.84 3.49 -12.84
CA ASP A 151 -6.33 2.39 -13.65
C ASP A 151 -7.33 1.24 -13.71
N LYS A 152 -7.43 0.59 -14.87
CA LYS A 152 -8.36 -0.53 -15.13
C LYS A 152 -7.65 -1.82 -15.51
N THR A 153 -6.45 -1.99 -14.97
CA THR A 153 -5.48 -3.00 -15.39
C THR A 153 -5.34 -4.09 -14.34
N LEU A 154 -6.33 -4.30 -13.47
CA LEU A 154 -6.29 -5.40 -12.52
C LEU A 154 -6.13 -6.73 -13.28
N CYS A 155 -5.20 -7.58 -12.83
CA CYS A 155 -4.72 -8.79 -13.50
C CYS A 155 -3.75 -8.60 -14.69
N GLU A 156 -3.46 -7.36 -15.11
CA GLU A 156 -2.45 -7.03 -16.14
C GLU A 156 -1.22 -6.34 -15.53
N ASP A 157 -1.44 -5.41 -14.60
CA ASP A 157 -0.41 -4.63 -13.91
C ASP A 157 -0.87 -4.30 -12.48
N MET A 158 0.06 -3.90 -11.61
CA MET A 158 -0.28 -3.42 -10.27
C MET A 158 -1.13 -2.15 -10.35
N VAL A 159 -2.22 -2.14 -9.60
CA VAL A 159 -3.18 -1.03 -9.57
C VAL A 159 -3.01 -0.20 -8.30
N PRO A 160 -2.67 1.10 -8.40
CA PRO A 160 -2.71 1.98 -7.25
C PRO A 160 -4.14 2.45 -6.93
N ILE A 161 -4.48 2.36 -5.65
CA ILE A 161 -5.71 2.94 -5.08
C ILE A 161 -5.31 3.91 -3.97
N LEU A 162 -5.91 5.09 -3.95
CA LEU A 162 -5.68 6.09 -2.90
C LEU A 162 -6.84 6.06 -1.90
N LEU A 163 -6.52 6.15 -0.62
CA LEU A 163 -7.50 6.25 0.46
C LEU A 163 -7.08 7.30 1.50
N THR A 164 -8.04 8.11 1.90
CA THR A 164 -7.90 9.01 3.03
C THR A 164 -8.21 8.26 4.30
N TYR A 165 -7.33 8.37 5.29
CA TYR A 165 -7.59 7.98 6.66
C TYR A 165 -7.82 9.23 7.52
N ASN A 166 -8.95 9.30 8.22
CA ASN A 166 -9.31 10.46 9.03
C ASN A 166 -9.28 10.15 10.53
N PHE A 167 -8.22 10.62 11.19
CA PHE A 167 -7.98 10.42 12.62
C PHE A 167 -9.00 11.15 13.51
N ASP A 168 -9.53 12.28 13.05
CA ASP A 168 -10.35 13.16 13.89
C ASP A 168 -11.81 12.68 14.04
N THR A 169 -12.23 11.68 13.26
CA THR A 169 -13.63 11.22 13.22
C THR A 169 -13.80 9.75 13.57
N GLU A 170 -12.75 9.07 14.05
CA GLU A 170 -12.70 7.61 14.21
C GLU A 170 -13.19 6.93 12.93
N ASP A 171 -12.26 6.78 11.98
CA ASP A 171 -12.53 6.32 10.63
C ASP A 171 -13.36 5.02 10.62
N ASP A 172 -14.64 5.15 10.25
CA ASP A 172 -15.63 4.06 10.27
C ASP A 172 -15.17 2.94 9.34
N THR A 173 -14.59 1.90 9.92
CA THR A 173 -14.05 0.73 9.23
C THR A 173 -15.05 0.14 8.21
N PRO A 174 -16.33 -0.09 8.55
CA PRO A 174 -17.37 -0.43 7.57
C PRO A 174 -17.47 0.52 6.37
N GLU A 175 -17.50 1.84 6.58
CA GLU A 175 -17.57 2.81 5.48
C GLU A 175 -16.30 2.82 4.64
N ALA A 176 -15.13 2.74 5.26
CA ALA A 176 -13.85 2.59 4.58
C ALA A 176 -13.80 1.31 3.72
N GLY A 177 -14.39 0.22 4.22
CA GLY A 177 -14.55 -1.03 3.48
C GLY A 177 -15.52 -0.94 2.30
N LYS A 178 -16.66 -0.26 2.47
CA LYS A 178 -17.58 0.06 1.35
C LYS A 178 -16.88 0.89 0.27
N LEU A 179 -16.14 1.92 0.68
CA LEU A 179 -15.35 2.75 -0.23
C LEU A 179 -14.30 1.92 -0.97
N LEU A 180 -13.54 1.08 -0.25
CA LEU A 180 -12.55 0.19 -0.85
C LEU A 180 -13.19 -0.75 -1.88
N SER A 181 -14.29 -1.43 -1.52
CA SER A 181 -15.03 -2.31 -2.43
C SER A 181 -15.44 -1.58 -3.71
N ASN A 182 -15.95 -0.36 -3.58
CA ASN A 182 -16.37 0.45 -4.72
C ASN A 182 -15.21 0.93 -5.59
N LEU A 183 -14.02 1.13 -5.02
CA LEU A 183 -12.82 1.47 -5.77
C LEU A 183 -12.29 0.25 -6.52
N ILE A 184 -12.24 -0.93 -5.89
CA ILE A 184 -11.79 -2.18 -6.52
C ILE A 184 -12.71 -2.56 -7.69
N LYS A 185 -14.02 -2.36 -7.60
CA LYS A 185 -14.95 -2.65 -8.71
C LYS A 185 -14.72 -1.81 -9.97
N LYS A 186 -13.96 -0.72 -9.87
CA LYS A 186 -13.73 0.23 -10.98
C LYS A 186 -12.41 -0.01 -11.72
N VAL A 187 -11.55 -0.87 -11.17
CA VAL A 187 -10.18 -1.11 -11.65
C VAL A 187 -10.03 -2.44 -12.38
#